data_AF-R5QKT3-F1
#
_entry.id   AF-R5QKT3-F1
#
_cell.length_a   1.000
_cell.length_b   1.000
_cell.length_c   1.000
_cell.angle_alpha   90.00
_cell.angle_beta   90.00
_cell.angle_gamma   90.00
#
_symmetry.space_group_name_H-M   'P 1'
#
loop_
_entity.id
_entity.type
_entity.pdbx_description
1 polymer ?
#
loop_
_entity_poly.entity_id
_entity_poly.type
_entity_poly.pdbx_seq_one_letter_code
_entity_poly.pdbx_strand_id
1 'polypeptide(L)'
;MKFLAALMRLFTIACIWTPGYLFWYRRLTVGLWGFDILAKAHWIYIWDQWQQGWVIQTPREWCFVIALFMLVPLWFIGWTILCSISWVSWFKAILLFPIKLLKSLKKKSAKSSARPKVTRKKSYKQTRPPAVRASSGKIKPIDKAPEEEAPRHNAKKHNHAEKHESNPEPKRESRPAPAPSHSSSASGGSISEILSKAGYRLISDVKISGKTVDYVGVADDHLLLCLVDSEAGDWLADEERFNDEEPLWFSESNHRISPVRVILNARDALLPKLTGKARGLDVRPMVVVKQGTIINAEDMFEVWEGLHVSVCRFQDGGPAEIKPVNDAVSRVDPPDDGLFRDVSSVLS
;
A
#
# COMPACT_ATOMS: atom_id res chain seq x y z
N MET A 1 36.53 17.73 -5.91
CA MET A 1 35.49 18.42 -5.10
C MET A 1 34.54 17.46 -4.38
N LYS A 2 33.82 16.55 -5.07
CA LYS A 2 32.84 15.64 -4.44
C LYS A 2 33.46 14.61 -3.48
N PHE A 3 34.61 14.04 -3.84
CA PHE A 3 35.35 13.09 -2.99
C PHE A 3 35.85 13.72 -1.68
N LEU A 4 36.38 14.94 -1.75
CA LEU A 4 36.85 15.67 -0.57
C LEU A 4 35.70 16.02 0.38
N ALA A 5 34.53 16.40 -0.15
CA ALA A 5 33.33 16.65 0.66
C ALA A 5 32.80 15.37 1.34
N ALA A 6 32.89 14.22 0.67
CA ALA A 6 32.55 12.93 1.26
C ALA A 6 33.51 12.53 2.39
N LEU A 7 34.82 12.69 2.20
CA LEU A 7 35.83 12.45 3.23
C LEU A 7 35.65 13.37 4.44
N MET A 8 35.41 14.67 4.22
CA MET A 8 35.15 15.61 5.30
C MET A 8 33.90 15.24 6.10
N ARG A 9 32.85 14.73 5.44
CA ARG A 9 31.65 14.21 6.12
C ARG A 9 31.93 12.96 6.93
N LEU A 10 32.71 12.01 6.41
CA LEU A 10 33.09 10.81 7.14
C LEU A 10 33.91 11.16 8.40
N PHE A 11 34.83 12.12 8.27
CA PHE A 11 35.67 12.59 9.37
C PHE A 11 34.87 13.32 10.44
N THR A 12 33.94 14.22 10.08
CA THR A 12 33.10 14.92 11.07
C THR A 12 32.20 13.94 11.83
N ILE A 13 31.65 12.94 11.13
CA ILE A 13 30.86 11.88 11.77
C ILE A 13 31.75 11.06 12.72
N ALA A 14 32.97 10.69 12.32
CA ALA A 14 33.90 9.96 13.19
C ALA A 14 34.31 10.78 14.43
N CYS A 15 34.54 12.08 14.29
CA CYS A 15 34.87 12.99 15.40
C CYS A 15 33.74 13.14 16.41
N ILE A 16 32.47 13.06 15.99
CA ILE A 16 31.31 13.13 16.90
C ILE A 16 31.00 11.75 17.49
N TRP A 17 31.10 10.69 16.68
CA TRP A 17 30.81 9.33 17.08
C TRP A 17 31.80 8.78 18.11
N THR A 18 33.10 8.99 17.90
CA THR A 18 34.15 8.37 18.74
C THR A 18 34.06 8.79 20.21
N PRO A 19 33.92 10.09 20.56
CA PRO A 19 33.75 10.50 21.95
C PRO A 19 32.44 9.98 22.56
N GLY A 20 31.34 10.00 21.80
CA GLY A 20 30.05 9.50 22.27
C GLY A 20 30.07 7.99 22.54
N TYR A 21 30.65 7.23 21.61
CA TYR A 21 30.85 5.79 21.75
C TYR A 21 31.71 5.44 22.97
N LEU A 22 32.88 6.09 23.10
CA LEU A 22 33.78 5.85 24.24
C LEU A 22 33.13 6.24 25.57
N PHE A 23 32.33 7.31 25.61
CA PHE A 23 31.59 7.70 26.82
C PHE A 23 30.60 6.61 27.25
N TRP A 24 29.74 6.15 26.34
CA TRP A 24 28.74 5.13 26.64
C TRP A 24 29.37 3.77 26.94
N TYR A 25 30.38 3.39 26.17
CA TYR A 25 31.07 2.12 26.35
C TYR A 25 31.86 2.09 27.67
N ARG A 26 32.53 3.18 28.05
CA ARG A 26 33.13 3.36 29.39
C ARG A 26 32.08 3.27 30.50
N ARG A 27 30.94 3.93 30.33
CA ARG A 27 29.85 3.88 31.33
C ARG A 27 29.37 2.45 31.55
N LEU A 28 29.25 1.67 30.48
CA LEU A 28 28.87 0.26 30.51
C LEU A 28 29.92 -0.59 31.23
N THR A 29 31.21 -0.48 30.88
CA THR A 29 32.26 -1.32 31.49
C THR A 29 32.52 -0.99 32.95
N VAL A 30 32.43 0.29 33.33
CA VAL A 30 32.51 0.69 34.74
C VAL A 30 31.27 0.22 35.52
N GLY A 31 30.08 0.30 34.93
CA GLY A 31 28.85 -0.14 35.58
C GLY A 31 28.76 -1.65 35.81
N LEU A 32 29.19 -2.45 34.83
CA LEU A 32 29.07 -3.91 34.87
C LEU A 32 30.29 -4.61 35.48
N TRP A 33 31.50 -4.06 35.29
CA TRP A 33 32.75 -4.72 35.71
C TRP A 33 33.69 -3.81 36.51
N GLY A 34 33.33 -2.55 36.77
CA GLY A 34 34.21 -1.60 37.45
C GLY A 34 35.47 -1.24 36.65
N PHE A 35 35.51 -1.60 35.36
CA PHE A 35 36.69 -1.43 34.52
C PHE A 35 36.61 -0.16 33.69
N ASP A 36 37.61 0.72 33.85
CA ASP A 36 37.73 1.93 33.05
C ASP A 36 38.74 1.73 31.91
N ILE A 37 38.23 1.75 30.69
CA ILE A 37 38.99 1.51 29.45
C ILE A 37 39.98 2.65 29.18
N LEU A 38 39.71 3.86 29.69
CA LEU A 38 40.61 4.99 29.51
C LEU A 38 41.69 5.04 30.60
N ALA A 39 41.53 4.29 31.69
CA ALA A 39 42.47 4.28 32.80
C ALA A 39 43.61 3.29 32.52
N LYS A 40 44.83 3.82 32.31
CA LYS A 40 46.03 3.00 32.08
C LYS A 40 46.30 2.00 33.21
N ALA A 41 45.97 2.33 34.46
CA ALA A 41 46.18 1.47 35.62
C ALA A 41 45.42 0.14 35.51
N HIS A 42 44.20 0.16 34.98
CA HIS A 42 43.38 -1.04 34.86
C HIS A 42 43.92 -1.98 33.76
N TRP A 43 44.49 -1.41 32.70
CA TRP A 43 45.17 -2.19 31.65
C TRP A 43 46.45 -2.86 32.15
N ILE A 44 47.23 -2.16 32.98
CA ILE A 44 48.43 -2.72 33.62
C ILE A 44 48.03 -3.88 34.53
N TYR A 45 46.96 -3.72 35.30
CA TYR A 45 46.43 -4.78 36.16
C TYR A 45 46.01 -6.03 35.37
N ILE A 46 45.25 -5.87 34.28
CA ILE A 46 44.86 -7.01 33.43
C ILE A 46 46.09 -7.67 32.80
N TRP A 47 47.04 -6.86 32.34
CA TRP A 47 48.26 -7.37 31.74
C TRP A 47 49.07 -8.22 32.73
N ASP A 48 49.23 -7.74 33.96
CA ASP A 48 49.91 -8.48 35.03
C ASP A 48 49.18 -9.78 35.39
N GLN A 49 47.84 -9.74 35.53
CA GLN A 49 47.02 -10.93 35.75
C GLN A 49 47.13 -11.95 34.59
N TRP A 50 47.17 -11.47 33.35
CA TRP A 50 47.37 -12.33 32.19
C TRP A 50 48.73 -13.04 32.22
N GLN A 51 49.80 -12.33 32.58
CA GLN A 51 51.14 -12.91 32.71
C GLN A 51 51.23 -13.92 33.87
N GLN A 52 50.43 -13.73 34.93
CA GLN A 52 50.33 -14.65 36.06
C GLN A 52 49.48 -15.90 35.77
N GLY A 53 48.97 -16.05 34.54
CA GLY A 53 48.20 -17.22 34.13
C GLY A 53 46.74 -17.16 34.58
N TRP A 54 46.11 -15.98 34.47
CA TRP A 54 44.70 -15.79 34.81
C TRP A 54 43.79 -16.79 34.07
N VAL A 55 43.13 -17.67 34.83
CA VAL A 55 42.16 -18.63 34.31
C VAL A 55 40.75 -18.05 34.44
N ILE A 56 40.08 -17.86 33.30
CA ILE A 56 38.72 -17.31 33.21
C ILE A 56 37.72 -18.44 33.50
N GLN A 57 37.09 -18.42 34.68
CA GLN A 57 36.17 -19.48 35.11
C GLN A 57 34.72 -18.99 35.16
N THR A 58 34.50 -17.70 35.42
CA THR A 58 33.15 -17.18 35.64
C THR A 58 32.54 -16.70 34.33
N PRO A 59 31.24 -16.95 34.06
CA PRO A 59 30.55 -16.41 32.87
C PRO A 59 30.66 -14.88 32.75
N ARG A 60 30.71 -14.18 33.88
CA ARG A 60 30.91 -12.72 33.96
C ARG A 60 32.27 -12.28 33.40
N GLU A 61 33.33 -13.07 33.62
CA GLU A 61 34.68 -12.78 33.12
C GLU A 61 34.76 -13.05 31.61
N TRP A 62 34.11 -14.12 31.14
CA TRP A 62 33.95 -14.38 29.70
C TRP A 62 33.22 -13.23 28.99
N CYS A 63 32.11 -12.75 29.55
CA CYS A 63 31.40 -11.58 29.01
C CYS A 63 32.28 -10.32 28.98
N PHE A 64 33.16 -10.14 29.97
CA PHE A 64 34.11 -9.02 29.99
C PHE A 64 35.13 -9.12 28.84
N VAL A 65 35.72 -10.29 28.63
CA VAL A 65 36.68 -10.52 27.54
C VAL A 65 36.00 -10.33 26.18
N ILE A 66 34.80 -10.89 25.99
CA ILE A 66 34.02 -10.69 24.77
C ILE A 66 33.73 -9.21 24.54
N ALA A 67 33.32 -8.48 25.58
CA ALA A 67 33.09 -7.04 25.48
C ALA A 67 34.37 -6.32 25.01
N LEU A 68 35.51 -6.61 25.64
CA LEU A 68 36.80 -6.01 25.30
C LEU A 68 37.20 -6.26 23.84
N PHE A 69 36.99 -7.47 23.32
CA PHE A 69 37.20 -7.77 21.89
C PHE A 69 36.19 -7.06 20.98
N MET A 70 34.93 -6.92 21.42
CA MET A 70 33.86 -6.27 20.65
C MET A 70 33.97 -4.75 20.61
N LEU A 71 34.84 -4.12 21.41
CA LEU A 71 35.10 -2.68 21.40
C LEU A 71 35.40 -2.15 19.98
N VAL A 72 36.28 -2.84 19.24
CA VAL A 72 36.70 -2.38 17.90
C VAL A 72 35.62 -2.68 16.84
N PRO A 73 35.07 -3.91 16.72
CA PRO A 73 34.00 -4.21 15.77
C PRO A 73 32.74 -3.35 15.98
N LEU A 74 32.28 -3.15 17.22
CA LEU A 74 31.10 -2.34 17.50
C LEU A 74 31.30 -0.87 17.14
N TRP A 75 32.51 -0.34 17.32
CA TRP A 75 32.85 1.01 16.90
C TRP A 75 32.69 1.18 15.38
N PHE A 76 33.22 0.23 14.59
CA PHE A 76 33.09 0.24 13.13
C PHE A 76 31.64 0.07 12.67
N ILE A 77 30.88 -0.84 13.27
CA ILE A 77 29.46 -1.07 12.94
C ILE A 77 28.64 0.19 13.21
N GLY A 78 28.83 0.82 14.38
CA GLY A 78 28.11 2.05 14.70
C GLY A 78 28.51 3.21 13.77
N TRP A 79 29.78 3.31 13.41
CA TRP A 79 30.26 4.33 12.49
C TRP A 79 29.71 4.16 11.06
N THR A 80 29.67 2.93 10.53
CA THR A 80 29.12 2.67 9.18
C THR A 80 27.63 2.94 9.10
N ILE A 81 26.87 2.58 10.15
CA ILE A 81 25.44 2.91 10.26
C ILE A 81 25.23 4.43 10.31
N LEU A 82 26.04 5.17 11.07
CA LEU A 82 25.94 6.63 11.10
C LEU A 82 26.30 7.29 9.75
N CYS A 83 27.16 6.65 8.97
CA CYS A 83 27.53 7.13 7.64
C CYS A 83 26.44 6.89 6.58
N SER A 84 25.64 5.83 6.71
CA SER A 84 24.55 5.52 5.78
C SER A 84 23.34 6.46 5.95
N ILE A 85 23.21 7.10 7.12
CA ILE A 85 22.10 8.01 7.41
C ILE A 85 22.25 9.35 6.66
N SER A 86 21.16 9.81 6.04
CA SER A 86 21.07 11.11 5.37
C SER A 86 20.90 12.26 6.39
N TRP A 87 22.02 12.69 6.97
CA TRP A 87 22.08 13.76 7.99
C TRP A 87 21.36 15.06 7.59
N VAL A 88 21.30 15.40 6.30
CA VAL A 88 20.58 16.59 5.82
C VAL A 88 19.06 16.47 6.02
N SER A 89 18.50 15.29 5.81
CA SER A 89 17.07 15.03 6.02
C SER A 89 16.75 15.00 7.52
N TRP A 90 17.59 14.32 8.29
CA TRP A 90 17.47 14.23 9.75
C TRP A 90 17.61 15.58 10.45
N PHE A 91 18.56 16.41 10.05
CA PHE A 91 18.74 17.75 10.62
C PHE A 91 17.54 18.66 10.32
N LYS A 92 16.99 18.60 9.10
CA LYS A 92 15.74 19.29 8.75
C LYS A 92 14.56 18.77 9.57
N ALA A 93 14.48 17.45 9.78
CA ALA A 93 13.43 16.84 10.58
C ALA A 93 13.49 17.30 12.04
N ILE A 94 14.67 17.27 12.67
CA ILE A 94 14.89 17.71 14.05
C ILE A 94 14.61 19.20 14.20
N LEU A 95 15.12 20.04 13.29
CA LEU A 95 14.94 21.50 13.39
C LEU A 95 13.50 21.94 13.11
N LEU A 96 12.81 21.26 12.20
CA LEU A 96 11.40 21.54 11.88
C LEU A 96 10.41 20.81 12.79
N PHE A 97 10.86 19.87 13.62
CA PHE A 97 10.03 19.13 14.58
C PHE A 97 9.23 20.05 15.51
N PRO A 98 9.84 21.02 16.23
CA PRO A 98 9.09 21.92 17.11
C PRO A 98 8.10 22.80 16.32
N ILE A 99 8.50 23.24 15.12
CA ILE A 99 7.67 24.10 14.26
C ILE A 99 6.47 23.32 13.69
N LYS A 100 6.66 22.06 13.30
CA LYS A 100 5.57 21.17 12.84
C LYS A 100 4.60 20.86 13.98
N LEU A 101 5.10 20.65 15.19
CA LEU A 101 4.27 20.43 16.38
C LEU A 101 3.39 21.66 16.70
N LEU A 102 3.99 22.87 16.69
CA LEU A 102 3.28 24.15 16.89
C LEU A 102 2.27 24.46 15.78
N LYS A 103 2.61 24.17 14.51
CA LYS A 103 1.69 24.33 13.37
C LYS A 103 0.51 23.36 13.46
N SER A 104 0.73 22.13 13.90
CA SER A 104 -0.31 21.13 14.16
C SER A 104 -1.31 21.61 15.22
N LEU A 105 -0.82 22.16 16.33
CA LEU A 105 -1.66 22.70 17.41
C LEU A 105 -2.49 23.92 16.96
N LYS A 106 -1.89 24.86 16.22
CA LYS A 106 -2.64 26.01 15.65
C LYS A 106 -3.68 25.59 14.62
N LYS A 107 -3.41 24.57 13.80
CA LYS A 107 -4.35 24.07 12.77
C LYS A 107 -5.56 23.35 13.38
N LYS A 108 -5.42 22.75 14.57
CA LYS A 108 -6.54 22.20 15.35
C LYS A 108 -7.41 23.30 15.98
N SER A 109 -6.80 24.37 16.50
CA SER A 109 -7.52 25.53 17.06
C SER A 109 -8.27 26.35 15.98
N ALA A 110 -7.70 26.51 14.78
CA ALA A 110 -8.34 27.25 13.68
C ALA A 110 -9.49 26.47 12.99
N LYS A 111 -9.53 25.13 13.13
CA LYS A 111 -10.62 24.30 12.57
C LYS A 111 -11.85 24.25 13.47
N SER A 112 -11.75 24.56 14.77
CA SER A 112 -12.91 24.53 15.69
C SER A 112 -13.71 25.83 15.71
N SER A 113 -13.16 26.96 15.21
CA SER A 113 -13.84 28.26 15.18
C SER A 113 -14.42 28.65 13.82
N ALA A 114 -14.13 27.89 12.75
CA ALA A 114 -14.66 28.17 11.42
C ALA A 114 -15.98 27.42 11.18
N ARG A 115 -17.08 28.15 11.00
CA ARG A 115 -18.36 27.58 10.52
C ARG A 115 -18.12 26.87 9.17
N PRO A 116 -18.74 25.70 8.92
CA PRO A 116 -18.54 24.97 7.67
C PRO A 116 -19.05 25.82 6.50
N LYS A 117 -18.13 26.36 5.71
CA LYS A 117 -18.48 27.08 4.49
C LYS A 117 -18.74 26.04 3.41
N VAL A 118 -20.01 25.77 3.13
CA VAL A 118 -20.42 24.93 2.00
C VAL A 118 -20.03 25.65 0.71
N THR A 119 -18.85 25.35 0.21
CA THR A 119 -18.42 25.77 -1.13
C THR A 119 -18.82 24.68 -2.11
N ARG A 120 -19.68 25.02 -3.08
CA ARG A 120 -19.91 24.14 -4.25
C ARG A 120 -18.56 23.83 -4.90
N LYS A 121 -18.28 22.54 -5.15
CA LYS A 121 -17.07 22.10 -5.83
C LYS A 121 -16.97 22.84 -7.17
N LYS A 122 -15.84 23.51 -7.43
CA LYS A 122 -15.57 24.10 -8.75
C LYS A 122 -15.41 22.95 -9.75
N SER A 123 -16.02 23.09 -10.92
CA SER A 123 -15.94 22.11 -12.00
C SER A 123 -14.47 21.81 -12.34
N TYR A 124 -14.15 20.54 -12.57
CA TYR A 124 -12.83 20.00 -12.90
C TYR A 124 -12.11 20.78 -14.02
N LYS A 125 -12.86 21.40 -14.94
CA LYS A 125 -12.32 22.25 -16.01
C LYS A 125 -11.67 23.55 -15.53
N GLN A 126 -12.04 24.07 -14.35
CA GLN A 126 -11.47 25.30 -13.76
C GLN A 126 -10.23 25.07 -12.89
N THR A 127 -9.94 23.82 -12.48
CA THR A 127 -8.84 23.48 -11.56
C THR A 127 -7.69 22.74 -12.23
N ARG A 128 -7.69 22.62 -13.56
CA ARG A 128 -6.56 22.10 -14.32
C ARG A 128 -5.36 23.06 -14.16
N PRO A 129 -4.18 22.61 -13.71
CA PRO A 129 -2.96 23.42 -13.83
C PRO A 129 -2.76 23.75 -15.31
N PRO A 130 -2.41 25.00 -15.66
CA PRO A 130 -2.16 25.36 -17.04
C PRO A 130 -1.13 24.38 -17.60
N ALA A 131 -1.43 23.78 -18.76
CA ALA A 131 -0.52 22.85 -19.39
C ALA A 131 0.86 23.49 -19.48
N VAL A 132 1.87 22.79 -18.99
CA VAL A 132 3.27 23.13 -19.27
C VAL A 132 3.41 23.00 -20.78
N ARG A 133 3.31 24.13 -21.48
CA ARG A 133 3.60 24.18 -22.91
C ARG A 133 5.06 23.77 -23.04
N ALA A 134 5.29 22.61 -23.63
CA ALA A 134 6.61 22.27 -24.15
C ALA A 134 7.02 23.42 -25.09
N SER A 135 8.15 24.04 -24.78
CA SER A 135 8.79 25.03 -25.61
C SER A 135 9.23 24.37 -26.92
N SER A 136 8.42 24.50 -27.98
CA SER A 136 8.85 24.19 -29.35
C SER A 136 7.79 24.63 -30.37
N GLY A 137 8.18 25.51 -31.31
CA GLY A 137 7.59 25.59 -32.64
C GLY A 137 6.60 26.73 -32.90
N LYS A 138 7.09 27.77 -33.60
CA LYS A 138 6.30 28.81 -34.30
C LYS A 138 5.25 28.18 -35.22
N ILE A 139 4.00 28.61 -35.12
CA ILE A 139 2.99 28.50 -36.20
C ILE A 139 2.31 29.86 -36.33
N LYS A 140 2.28 30.40 -37.56
CA LYS A 140 1.73 31.73 -37.91
C LYS A 140 0.21 31.80 -37.67
N PRO A 141 -0.33 32.97 -37.27
CA PRO A 141 -1.77 33.17 -37.15
C PRO A 141 -2.41 33.34 -38.54
N ILE A 142 -3.57 32.71 -38.72
CA ILE A 142 -4.49 32.95 -39.86
C ILE A 142 -5.56 33.93 -39.39
N ASP A 143 -5.88 34.87 -40.28
CA ASP A 143 -6.62 36.10 -40.05
C ASP A 143 -8.08 35.94 -39.59
N LYS A 144 -8.52 37.00 -38.91
CA LYS A 144 -9.78 37.23 -38.19
C LYS A 144 -10.87 37.74 -39.15
N ALA A 145 -12.12 37.31 -38.96
CA ALA A 145 -13.34 38.03 -39.38
C ALA A 145 -14.53 37.57 -38.48
N PRO A 146 -15.59 38.37 -38.29
CA PRO A 146 -15.78 39.14 -37.05
C PRO A 146 -17.00 38.74 -36.21
N GLU A 147 -17.00 39.28 -34.99
CA GLU A 147 -18.02 39.22 -33.94
C GLU A 147 -19.41 39.71 -34.37
N GLU A 148 -20.44 39.02 -33.87
CA GLU A 148 -21.80 39.57 -33.74
C GLU A 148 -22.18 39.64 -32.26
N GLU A 149 -22.61 40.84 -31.86
CA GLU A 149 -22.90 41.28 -30.52
C GLU A 149 -24.19 40.68 -29.95
N ALA A 150 -24.20 40.34 -28.66
CA ALA A 150 -25.43 40.11 -27.91
C ALA A 150 -25.56 41.16 -26.80
N PRO A 151 -26.57 42.05 -26.84
CA PRO A 151 -26.85 42.95 -25.72
C PRO A 151 -27.90 42.37 -24.76
N ARG A 152 -27.53 42.42 -23.47
CA ARG A 152 -28.29 42.88 -22.29
C ARG A 152 -29.83 42.73 -22.29
N HIS A 153 -30.35 42.08 -21.24
CA HIS A 153 -31.48 42.66 -20.47
C HIS A 153 -31.45 42.29 -18.98
N ASN A 154 -31.45 43.33 -18.15
CA ASN A 154 -31.75 43.32 -16.73
C ASN A 154 -33.27 43.18 -16.52
N ALA A 155 -33.71 42.41 -15.51
CA ALA A 155 -34.93 42.70 -14.77
C ALA A 155 -34.82 42.16 -13.34
N LYS A 156 -34.99 43.06 -12.38
CA LYS A 156 -35.03 42.84 -10.94
C LYS A 156 -36.49 42.59 -10.50
N LYS A 157 -36.61 41.80 -9.43
CA LYS A 157 -37.64 41.82 -8.37
C LYS A 157 -39.07 41.46 -8.74
N HIS A 158 -39.60 40.43 -8.07
CA HIS A 158 -40.83 40.56 -7.29
C HIS A 158 -40.71 39.76 -5.98
N ASN A 159 -41.03 40.44 -4.88
CA ASN A 159 -41.23 39.86 -3.56
C ASN A 159 -42.65 39.29 -3.50
N HIS A 160 -42.84 38.18 -2.80
CA HIS A 160 -44.05 37.99 -1.98
C HIS A 160 -43.66 37.28 -0.69
N ALA A 161 -44.01 37.94 0.41
CA ALA A 161 -43.97 37.41 1.76
C ALA A 161 -45.35 36.81 2.04
N GLU A 162 -45.39 35.66 2.71
CA GLU A 162 -46.49 35.31 3.59
C GLU A 162 -45.96 34.49 4.77
N LYS A 163 -46.61 34.72 5.90
CA LYS A 163 -46.14 34.57 7.27
C LYS A 163 -47.05 33.55 7.94
N HIS A 164 -46.52 32.58 8.68
CA HIS A 164 -47.25 32.00 9.82
C HIS A 164 -46.29 31.49 10.90
N GLU A 165 -46.35 32.18 12.04
CA GLU A 165 -46.06 31.77 13.43
C GLU A 165 -46.75 30.44 13.79
N SER A 166 -46.39 29.59 14.76
CA SER A 166 -45.51 29.68 15.95
C SER A 166 -45.43 28.29 16.64
N ASN A 167 -44.21 27.87 17.04
CA ASN A 167 -43.71 27.23 18.30
C ASN A 167 -44.52 26.16 19.12
N PRO A 168 -43.94 25.45 20.13
CA PRO A 168 -42.56 24.98 20.39
C PRO A 168 -42.42 23.47 20.75
N GLU A 169 -41.17 23.01 20.68
CA GLU A 169 -40.40 21.96 21.43
C GLU A 169 -41.00 21.25 22.68
N PRO A 170 -40.55 20.01 23.06
CA PRO A 170 -39.22 19.88 23.68
C PRO A 170 -38.39 18.60 23.46
N LYS A 171 -37.08 18.81 23.64
CA LYS A 171 -35.98 17.88 23.98
C LYS A 171 -36.37 16.59 24.72
N ARG A 172 -35.71 15.49 24.35
CA ARG A 172 -35.19 14.53 25.34
C ARG A 172 -33.80 14.01 24.97
N GLU A 173 -33.02 13.89 26.02
CA GLU A 173 -31.58 13.71 26.10
C GLU A 173 -31.22 12.22 26.28
N SER A 174 -29.97 11.93 25.96
CA SER A 174 -29.23 10.66 25.97
C SER A 174 -29.37 9.70 27.17
N ARG A 175 -29.27 8.37 26.92
CA ARG A 175 -28.28 7.43 27.52
C ARG A 175 -28.40 5.98 26.95
N PRO A 176 -27.44 5.05 27.20
CA PRO A 176 -26.93 4.09 26.21
C PRO A 176 -27.21 2.59 26.49
N ALA A 177 -26.72 1.74 25.55
CA ALA A 177 -26.49 0.28 25.57
C ALA A 177 -27.67 -0.63 25.16
N PRO A 178 -27.47 -1.88 24.68
CA PRO A 178 -26.22 -2.66 24.52
C PRO A 178 -25.99 -3.24 23.09
N ALA A 179 -24.82 -3.84 22.88
CA ALA A 179 -24.50 -4.64 21.71
C ALA A 179 -25.40 -5.88 21.59
N PRO A 180 -25.73 -6.32 20.37
CA PRO A 180 -25.93 -7.72 20.06
C PRO A 180 -24.80 -8.22 19.18
N SER A 181 -23.99 -9.11 19.75
CA SER A 181 -23.28 -10.14 18.99
C SER A 181 -24.32 -10.99 18.27
N HIS A 182 -24.57 -10.68 17.01
CA HIS A 182 -25.16 -11.61 16.07
C HIS A 182 -24.12 -11.94 15.02
N SER A 183 -23.47 -13.08 15.24
CA SER A 183 -23.17 -14.05 14.19
C SER A 183 -24.47 -14.35 13.43
N SER A 184 -24.87 -13.45 12.53
CA SER A 184 -25.85 -13.75 11.50
C SER A 184 -25.05 -14.22 10.30
N SER A 185 -24.83 -15.54 10.25
CA SER A 185 -24.54 -16.28 9.04
C SER A 185 -25.69 -16.05 8.05
N ALA A 186 -25.64 -14.91 7.37
CA ALA A 186 -26.46 -14.63 6.21
C ALA A 186 -25.93 -15.48 5.06
N SER A 187 -26.45 -16.71 4.96
CA SER A 187 -26.66 -17.48 3.73
C SER A 187 -25.86 -17.02 2.50
N GLY A 188 -24.55 -17.27 2.49
CA GLY A 188 -23.71 -17.07 1.32
C GLY A 188 -22.97 -18.38 1.06
N GLY A 189 -23.42 -19.15 0.07
CA GLY A 189 -22.72 -20.36 -0.35
C GLY A 189 -21.26 -20.05 -0.70
N SER A 190 -20.39 -21.06 -0.61
CA SER A 190 -18.98 -20.89 -0.99
C SER A 190 -18.86 -20.41 -2.44
N ILE A 191 -17.80 -19.66 -2.78
CA ILE A 191 -17.52 -19.24 -4.18
C ILE A 191 -17.53 -20.47 -5.11
N SER A 192 -17.03 -21.61 -4.63
CA SER A 192 -17.07 -22.89 -5.34
C SER A 192 -18.49 -23.40 -5.61
N GLU A 193 -19.43 -23.22 -4.69
CA GLU A 193 -20.83 -23.62 -4.89
C GLU A 193 -21.51 -22.74 -5.94
N ILE A 194 -21.24 -21.43 -5.94
CA ILE A 194 -21.78 -20.49 -6.91
C ILE A 194 -21.31 -20.85 -8.32
N LEU A 195 -20.00 -21.08 -8.49
CA LEU A 195 -19.44 -21.47 -9.78
C LEU A 195 -19.94 -22.84 -10.23
N SER A 196 -20.06 -23.81 -9.32
CA SER A 196 -20.62 -25.13 -9.64
C SER A 196 -22.09 -25.05 -10.06
N LYS A 197 -22.89 -24.22 -9.38
CA LYS A 197 -24.30 -23.99 -9.70
C LYS A 197 -24.48 -23.30 -11.06
N ALA A 198 -23.51 -22.51 -11.49
CA ALA A 198 -23.50 -21.89 -12.81
C ALA A 198 -23.18 -22.88 -13.95
N GLY A 199 -22.67 -24.08 -13.65
CA GLY A 199 -22.39 -25.14 -14.63
C GLY A 199 -20.92 -25.46 -14.82
N TYR A 200 -20.00 -24.73 -14.17
CA TYR A 200 -18.56 -24.97 -14.29
C TYR A 200 -18.14 -26.23 -13.53
N ARG A 201 -17.24 -27.02 -14.11
CA ARG A 201 -16.49 -28.03 -13.36
C ARG A 201 -15.21 -27.41 -12.81
N LEU A 202 -15.03 -27.50 -11.49
CA LEU A 202 -13.97 -26.81 -10.78
C LEU A 202 -12.77 -27.70 -10.51
N ILE A 203 -11.58 -27.11 -10.67
CA ILE A 203 -10.30 -27.63 -10.19
C ILE A 203 -9.78 -26.59 -9.19
N SER A 204 -9.57 -27.00 -7.94
CA SER A 204 -9.13 -26.11 -6.86
C SER A 204 -7.61 -26.13 -6.68
N ASP A 205 -7.07 -25.04 -6.13
CA ASP A 205 -5.68 -24.92 -5.66
C ASP A 205 -4.61 -25.24 -6.70
N VAL A 206 -4.74 -24.62 -7.88
CA VAL A 206 -3.87 -24.89 -9.02
C VAL A 206 -2.63 -23.98 -8.98
N LYS A 207 -1.44 -24.55 -9.21
CA LYS A 207 -0.19 -23.80 -9.32
C LYS A 207 0.20 -23.58 -10.77
N ILE A 208 0.05 -22.36 -11.25
CA ILE A 208 0.43 -21.97 -12.62
C ILE A 208 1.66 -21.07 -12.54
N SER A 209 2.79 -21.55 -13.05
CA SER A 209 4.06 -20.80 -13.10
C SER A 209 4.53 -20.25 -11.74
N GLY A 210 4.33 -21.02 -10.67
CA GLY A 210 4.73 -20.64 -9.30
C GLY A 210 3.75 -19.70 -8.59
N LYS A 211 2.68 -19.24 -9.24
CA LYS A 211 1.57 -18.49 -8.62
C LYS A 211 0.38 -19.43 -8.36
N THR A 212 -0.26 -19.28 -7.21
CA THR A 212 -1.45 -20.06 -6.82
C THR A 212 -2.70 -19.39 -7.37
N VAL A 213 -3.55 -20.17 -8.03
CA VAL A 213 -4.89 -19.78 -8.49
C VAL A 213 -5.89 -20.65 -7.75
N ASP A 214 -6.85 -20.03 -7.06
CA ASP A 214 -7.74 -20.74 -6.14
C ASP A 214 -8.70 -21.68 -6.88
N TYR A 215 -9.27 -21.24 -8.00
CA TYR A 215 -10.21 -22.06 -8.76
C TYR A 215 -10.00 -21.90 -10.27
N VAL A 216 -10.04 -23.02 -10.98
CA VAL A 216 -10.15 -23.07 -12.44
C VAL A 216 -11.46 -23.75 -12.79
N GLY A 217 -12.38 -23.00 -13.40
CA GLY A 217 -13.64 -23.49 -13.92
C GLY A 217 -13.51 -23.88 -15.38
N VAL A 218 -13.84 -25.12 -15.71
CA VAL A 218 -13.89 -25.60 -17.09
C VAL A 218 -15.34 -25.55 -17.57
N ALA A 219 -15.58 -24.87 -18.69
CA ALA A 219 -16.82 -24.94 -19.46
C ALA A 219 -16.56 -25.54 -20.84
N ASP A 220 -17.61 -25.70 -21.64
CA ASP A 220 -17.54 -26.22 -23.00
C ASP A 220 -16.82 -25.26 -23.98
N ASP A 221 -17.07 -23.96 -23.88
CA ASP A 221 -16.56 -22.92 -24.78
C ASP A 221 -15.34 -22.17 -24.23
N HIS A 222 -15.21 -22.05 -22.90
CA HIS A 222 -14.14 -21.27 -22.27
C HIS A 222 -13.66 -21.84 -20.92
N LEU A 223 -12.48 -21.40 -20.50
CA LEU A 223 -11.93 -21.62 -19.18
C LEU A 223 -12.07 -20.36 -18.34
N LEU A 224 -12.51 -20.50 -17.10
CA LEU A 224 -12.59 -19.43 -16.11
C LEU A 224 -11.44 -19.58 -15.11
N LEU A 225 -10.53 -18.62 -15.07
CA LEU A 225 -9.49 -18.56 -14.04
C LEU A 225 -9.95 -17.61 -12.93
N CYS A 226 -10.14 -18.12 -11.72
CA CYS A 226 -10.67 -17.35 -10.60
C CYS A 226 -9.63 -17.26 -9.47
N LEU A 227 -9.26 -16.03 -9.12
CA LEU A 227 -8.41 -15.69 -7.98
C LEU A 227 -9.25 -15.00 -6.91
N VAL A 228 -9.19 -15.47 -5.67
CA VAL A 228 -9.92 -14.93 -4.53
C VAL A 228 -9.00 -14.05 -3.71
N ASP A 229 -9.21 -12.74 -3.78
CA ASP A 229 -8.52 -11.77 -2.94
C ASP A 229 -9.18 -11.69 -1.56
N SER A 230 -8.50 -12.25 -0.56
CA SER A 230 -8.94 -12.26 0.83
C SER A 230 -8.29 -11.17 1.70
N GLU A 231 -7.49 -10.27 1.13
CA GLU A 231 -6.83 -9.21 1.90
C GLU A 231 -7.83 -8.10 2.30
N ALA A 232 -7.88 -7.81 3.60
CA ALA A 232 -8.73 -6.76 4.14
C ALA A 232 -8.07 -5.37 4.01
N GLY A 233 -8.91 -4.34 3.93
CA GLY A 233 -8.49 -2.94 3.93
C GLY A 233 -8.92 -2.18 2.68
N ASP A 234 -8.58 -0.89 2.66
CA ASP A 234 -8.90 0.01 1.56
C ASP A 234 -7.74 0.04 0.56
N TRP A 235 -8.05 -0.32 -0.68
CA TRP A 235 -7.08 -0.46 -1.76
C TRP A 235 -7.36 0.54 -2.87
N LEU A 236 -6.32 1.21 -3.33
CA LEU A 236 -6.31 2.00 -4.55
C LEU A 236 -5.68 1.14 -5.65
N ALA A 237 -6.50 0.75 -6.62
CA ALA A 237 -6.04 -0.05 -7.74
C ALA A 237 -5.34 0.84 -8.77
N ASP A 238 -4.14 0.46 -9.18
CA ASP A 238 -3.42 1.10 -10.27
C ASP A 238 -2.97 0.01 -11.26
N GLU A 239 -3.55 0.02 -12.45
CA GLU A 239 -3.27 -0.96 -13.50
C GLU A 239 -2.34 -0.41 -14.61
N GLU A 240 -1.86 0.83 -14.48
CA GLU A 240 -0.94 1.42 -15.45
C GLU A 240 0.46 0.82 -15.30
N ARG A 241 1.09 0.49 -16.44
CA ARG A 241 2.51 0.10 -16.48
C ARG A 241 3.36 1.37 -16.54
N PHE A 242 4.18 1.61 -15.53
CA PHE A 242 5.15 2.71 -15.52
C PHE A 242 6.58 2.16 -15.56
N ASN A 243 7.37 2.57 -16.56
CA ASN A 243 8.82 2.28 -16.68
C ASN A 243 9.22 0.80 -16.37
N ASP A 244 8.45 -0.17 -16.87
CA ASP A 244 8.66 -1.62 -16.70
C ASP A 244 8.29 -2.25 -15.35
N GLU A 245 7.64 -1.51 -14.43
CA GLU A 245 7.14 -2.05 -13.17
C GLU A 245 5.78 -2.77 -13.33
N GLU A 246 5.54 -3.81 -12.51
CA GLU A 246 4.22 -4.45 -12.44
C GLU A 246 3.21 -3.51 -11.75
N PRO A 247 1.95 -3.44 -12.21
CA PRO A 247 0.92 -2.63 -11.57
C PRO A 247 0.66 -3.10 -10.15
N LEU A 248 0.37 -2.11 -9.32
CA LEU A 248 0.32 -2.28 -7.88
C LEU A 248 -1.03 -1.81 -7.35
N TRP A 249 -1.47 -2.47 -6.31
CA TRP A 249 -2.53 -1.96 -5.45
C TRP A 249 -1.90 -1.36 -4.21
N PHE A 250 -2.30 -0.13 -3.90
CA PHE A 250 -1.77 0.64 -2.78
C PHE A 250 -2.79 0.73 -1.66
N SER A 251 -2.33 0.63 -0.43
CA SER A 251 -3.07 1.06 0.75
C SER A 251 -2.27 2.15 1.47
N GLU A 252 -2.82 2.69 2.56
CA GLU A 252 -2.11 3.74 3.33
C GLU A 252 -0.77 3.26 3.92
N SER A 253 -0.64 1.97 4.18
CA SER A 253 0.49 1.37 4.90
C SER A 253 1.24 0.29 4.13
N ASN A 254 0.70 -0.19 3.00
CA ASN A 254 1.25 -1.30 2.25
C ASN A 254 1.06 -1.11 0.73
N HIS A 255 1.81 -1.86 -0.07
CA HIS A 255 1.59 -2.02 -1.50
C HIS A 255 1.81 -3.48 -1.90
N ARG A 256 1.09 -3.94 -2.91
CA ARG A 256 1.20 -5.30 -3.42
C ARG A 256 0.99 -5.32 -4.93
N ILE A 257 1.45 -6.39 -5.58
CA ILE A 257 1.17 -6.62 -7.00
C ILE A 257 -0.34 -6.76 -7.17
N SER A 258 -0.89 -6.11 -8.20
CA SER A 258 -2.31 -6.18 -8.52
C SER A 258 -2.77 -7.65 -8.67
N PRO A 259 -3.84 -8.08 -7.96
CA PRO A 259 -4.49 -9.37 -8.20
C PRO A 259 -4.93 -9.57 -9.66
N VAL A 260 -5.30 -8.48 -10.35
CA VAL A 260 -5.62 -8.48 -11.79
C VAL A 260 -4.37 -8.85 -12.60
N ARG A 261 -3.20 -8.27 -12.26
CA ARG A 261 -1.93 -8.66 -12.90
C ARG A 261 -1.55 -10.10 -12.58
N VAL A 262 -1.81 -10.58 -11.38
CA VAL A 262 -1.52 -11.98 -10.98
C VAL A 262 -2.30 -12.96 -11.86
N ILE A 263 -3.61 -12.75 -12.03
CA ILE A 263 -4.45 -13.64 -12.85
C ILE A 263 -4.10 -13.54 -14.35
N LEU A 264 -3.78 -12.34 -14.86
CA LEU A 264 -3.37 -12.16 -16.25
C LEU A 264 -2.06 -12.89 -16.57
N ASN A 265 -1.07 -12.80 -15.68
CA ASN A 265 0.17 -13.56 -15.82
C ASN A 265 -0.10 -15.09 -15.80
N ALA A 266 -1.02 -15.56 -14.96
CA ALA A 266 -1.41 -16.96 -14.91
C ALA A 266 -2.12 -17.40 -16.21
N ARG A 267 -3.00 -16.56 -16.76
CA ARG A 267 -3.64 -16.78 -18.07
C ARG A 267 -2.62 -16.93 -19.18
N ASP A 268 -1.71 -15.96 -19.29
CA ASP A 268 -0.72 -15.92 -20.36
C ASP A 268 0.27 -17.10 -20.25
N ALA A 269 0.53 -17.59 -19.03
CA ALA A 269 1.31 -18.80 -18.79
C ALA A 269 0.54 -20.11 -19.04
N LEU A 270 -0.79 -20.11 -18.90
CA LEU A 270 -1.64 -21.27 -19.14
C LEU A 270 -1.89 -21.50 -20.63
N LEU A 271 -2.14 -20.44 -21.40
CA LEU A 271 -2.42 -20.49 -22.84
C LEU A 271 -1.46 -21.41 -23.63
N PRO A 272 -0.11 -21.31 -23.50
CA PRO A 272 0.81 -22.18 -24.22
C PRO A 272 0.81 -23.64 -23.73
N LYS A 273 0.32 -23.90 -22.52
CA LYS A 273 0.25 -25.25 -21.93
C LYS A 273 -1.01 -26.02 -22.35
N LEU A 274 -2.03 -25.34 -22.87
CA LEU A 274 -3.26 -25.99 -23.31
C LEU A 274 -3.01 -26.86 -24.55
N THR A 275 -3.23 -28.16 -24.41
CA THR A 275 -3.06 -29.16 -25.47
C THR A 275 -4.38 -29.82 -25.86
N GLY A 276 -4.42 -30.49 -27.02
CA GLY A 276 -5.56 -31.29 -27.43
C GLY A 276 -6.83 -30.48 -27.69
N LYS A 277 -7.97 -30.94 -27.16
CA LYS A 277 -9.28 -30.27 -27.33
C LYS A 277 -9.37 -28.93 -26.58
N ALA A 278 -8.49 -28.68 -25.61
CA ALA A 278 -8.44 -27.42 -24.88
C ALA A 278 -7.64 -26.33 -25.62
N ARG A 279 -6.99 -26.67 -26.74
CA ARG A 279 -6.18 -25.75 -27.52
C ARG A 279 -7.09 -24.79 -28.30
N GLY A 280 -7.07 -23.52 -27.93
CA GLY A 280 -7.88 -22.48 -28.56
C GLY A 280 -9.16 -22.11 -27.81
N LEU A 281 -9.41 -22.70 -26.64
CA LEU A 281 -10.43 -22.20 -25.73
C LEU A 281 -10.08 -20.78 -25.27
N ASP A 282 -11.11 -19.94 -25.13
CA ASP A 282 -10.97 -18.64 -24.51
C ASP A 282 -10.69 -18.81 -23.00
N VAL A 283 -9.75 -18.04 -22.46
CA VAL A 283 -9.40 -18.10 -21.04
C VAL A 283 -9.77 -16.78 -20.41
N ARG A 284 -10.88 -16.78 -19.66
CA ARG A 284 -11.46 -15.60 -19.01
C ARG A 284 -10.93 -15.46 -17.58
N PRO A 285 -10.11 -14.44 -17.30
CA PRO A 285 -9.64 -14.16 -15.95
C PRO A 285 -10.73 -13.47 -15.12
N MET A 286 -10.86 -13.89 -13.87
CA MET A 286 -11.78 -13.36 -12.89
C MET A 286 -11.08 -13.16 -11.56
N VAL A 287 -11.33 -12.02 -10.92
CA VAL A 287 -10.83 -11.69 -9.58
C VAL A 287 -12.02 -11.48 -8.67
N VAL A 288 -12.06 -12.19 -7.54
CA VAL A 288 -13.11 -12.07 -6.55
C VAL A 288 -12.57 -11.41 -5.29
N VAL A 289 -13.04 -10.21 -5.00
CA VAL A 289 -12.67 -9.46 -3.78
C VAL A 289 -13.60 -9.87 -2.64
N LYS A 290 -13.03 -10.41 -1.55
CA LYS A 290 -13.79 -10.96 -0.42
C LYS A 290 -13.88 -10.01 0.80
N GLN A 291 -12.80 -9.32 1.14
CA GLN A 291 -12.72 -8.50 2.37
C GLN A 291 -12.17 -7.08 2.14
N GLY A 292 -11.57 -6.82 0.99
CA GLY A 292 -11.03 -5.50 0.64
C GLY A 292 -12.09 -4.58 0.05
N THR A 293 -11.85 -3.26 0.14
CA THR A 293 -12.64 -2.24 -0.57
C THR A 293 -11.76 -1.52 -1.57
N ILE A 294 -12.14 -1.52 -2.85
CA ILE A 294 -11.42 -0.79 -3.90
C ILE A 294 -11.94 0.65 -4.00
N ILE A 295 -11.17 1.63 -3.54
CA ILE A 295 -11.64 3.02 -3.43
C ILE A 295 -11.96 3.64 -4.80
N ASN A 296 -11.19 3.31 -5.83
CA ASN A 296 -11.32 3.86 -7.19
C ASN A 296 -11.95 2.87 -8.19
N ALA A 297 -12.85 2.00 -7.73
CA ALA A 297 -13.46 0.97 -8.58
C ALA A 297 -14.15 1.55 -9.84
N GLU A 298 -14.83 2.70 -9.72
CA GLU A 298 -15.52 3.35 -10.85
C GLU A 298 -14.57 3.71 -12.00
N ASP A 299 -13.40 4.26 -11.68
CA ASP A 299 -12.40 4.64 -12.67
C ASP A 299 -11.73 3.40 -13.30
N MET A 300 -11.73 2.27 -12.58
CA MET A 300 -11.07 1.04 -13.01
C MET A 300 -11.95 0.14 -13.87
N PHE A 301 -13.27 0.35 -13.93
CA PHE A 301 -14.15 -0.47 -14.76
C PHE A 301 -13.76 -0.46 -16.24
N GLU A 302 -13.47 0.72 -16.81
CA GLU A 302 -13.03 0.83 -18.20
C GLU A 302 -11.70 0.10 -18.44
N VAL A 303 -10.80 0.13 -17.44
CA VAL A 303 -9.49 -0.50 -17.53
C VAL A 303 -9.61 -2.03 -17.44
N TRP A 304 -10.41 -2.55 -16.50
CA TRP A 304 -10.63 -3.98 -16.35
C TRP A 304 -11.38 -4.58 -17.54
N GLU A 305 -12.37 -3.85 -18.10
CA GLU A 305 -13.05 -4.24 -19.33
C GLU A 305 -12.08 -4.28 -20.52
N GLY A 306 -11.19 -3.28 -20.65
CA GLY A 306 -10.15 -3.26 -21.68
C GLY A 306 -9.11 -4.38 -21.56
N LEU A 307 -8.87 -4.88 -20.34
CA LEU A 307 -7.98 -6.03 -20.08
C LEU A 307 -8.69 -7.39 -20.19
N HIS A 308 -10.01 -7.38 -20.43
CA HIS A 308 -10.88 -8.56 -20.43
C HIS A 308 -10.85 -9.33 -19.11
N VAL A 309 -10.83 -8.62 -17.98
CA VAL A 309 -10.84 -9.21 -16.63
C VAL A 309 -12.14 -8.89 -15.92
N SER A 310 -12.81 -9.92 -15.40
CA SER A 310 -14.02 -9.74 -14.60
C SER A 310 -13.66 -9.58 -13.12
N VAL A 311 -13.85 -8.39 -12.57
CA VAL A 311 -13.69 -8.15 -11.12
C VAL A 311 -15.06 -8.21 -10.44
N CYS A 312 -15.16 -9.03 -9.40
CA CYS A 312 -16.41 -9.31 -8.70
C CYS A 312 -16.22 -9.17 -7.20
N ARG A 313 -17.30 -8.87 -6.47
CA ARG A 313 -17.30 -8.83 -5.01
C ARG A 313 -18.01 -10.03 -4.40
N PHE A 314 -17.53 -10.48 -3.25
CA PHE A 314 -18.14 -11.53 -2.45
C PHE A 314 -18.17 -11.13 -0.98
N GLN A 315 -19.26 -11.43 -0.27
CA GLN A 315 -19.44 -11.09 1.15
C GLN A 315 -19.17 -9.60 1.44
N ASP A 316 -18.15 -9.32 2.26
CA ASP A 316 -17.77 -7.99 2.74
C ASP A 316 -16.92 -7.21 1.73
N GLY A 317 -16.63 -7.79 0.56
CA GLY A 317 -15.90 -7.13 -0.51
C GLY A 317 -16.63 -5.91 -1.04
N GLY A 318 -15.89 -4.81 -1.18
CA GLY A 318 -16.40 -3.52 -1.63
C GLY A 318 -15.63 -2.95 -2.82
N PRO A 319 -16.14 -1.88 -3.43
CA PRO A 319 -17.35 -1.14 -3.04
C PRO A 319 -18.60 -1.72 -3.73
N ALA A 320 -19.80 -1.22 -3.39
CA ALA A 320 -21.08 -1.82 -3.77
C ALA A 320 -21.36 -1.79 -5.28
N GLU A 321 -20.67 -0.91 -5.99
CA GLU A 321 -20.70 -0.72 -7.44
C GLU A 321 -20.11 -1.92 -8.18
N ILE A 322 -19.18 -2.67 -7.56
CA ILE A 322 -18.68 -3.92 -8.13
C ILE A 322 -19.79 -4.96 -8.10
N LYS A 323 -19.98 -5.66 -9.23
CA LYS A 323 -21.02 -6.70 -9.34
C LYS A 323 -20.72 -7.86 -8.39
N PRO A 324 -21.73 -8.37 -7.65
CA PRO A 324 -21.53 -9.56 -6.84
C PRO A 324 -21.23 -10.77 -7.73
N VAL A 325 -20.44 -11.72 -7.24
CA VAL A 325 -20.05 -12.94 -8.01
C VAL A 325 -21.26 -13.65 -8.60
N ASN A 326 -22.37 -13.71 -7.87
CA ASN A 326 -23.58 -14.39 -8.32
C ASN A 326 -24.24 -13.76 -9.57
N ASP A 327 -24.03 -12.47 -9.80
CA ASP A 327 -24.57 -11.75 -10.96
C ASP A 327 -23.55 -11.67 -12.11
N ALA A 328 -22.26 -11.75 -11.77
CA ALA A 328 -21.18 -11.70 -12.76
C ALA A 328 -20.96 -13.05 -13.47
N VAL A 329 -21.30 -14.16 -12.83
CA VAL A 329 -21.16 -15.48 -13.41
C VAL A 329 -22.43 -15.84 -14.19
N SER A 330 -22.32 -15.89 -15.52
CA SER A 330 -23.39 -16.38 -16.39
C SER A 330 -23.54 -17.90 -16.28
N ARG A 331 -24.75 -18.41 -16.55
CA ARG A 331 -25.01 -19.85 -16.66
C ARG A 331 -24.32 -20.39 -17.92
N VAL A 332 -23.57 -21.48 -17.79
CA VAL A 332 -22.80 -22.08 -18.88
C VAL A 332 -23.09 -23.56 -18.99
N ASP A 333 -22.94 -24.12 -20.19
CA ASP A 333 -23.07 -25.54 -20.41
C ASP A 333 -21.83 -26.29 -19.85
N PRO A 334 -22.05 -27.44 -19.19
CA PRO A 334 -20.97 -28.18 -18.57
C PRO A 334 -20.03 -28.77 -19.63
N PRO A 335 -18.73 -28.89 -19.34
CA PRO A 335 -17.75 -29.40 -20.29
C PRO A 335 -17.94 -30.90 -20.54
N ASP A 336 -17.52 -31.35 -21.73
CA ASP A 336 -17.31 -32.76 -22.04
C ASP A 336 -16.28 -33.38 -21.08
N ASP A 337 -16.50 -34.63 -20.66
CA ASP A 337 -15.62 -35.36 -19.75
C ASP A 337 -14.19 -35.49 -20.31
N GLY A 338 -14.06 -35.60 -21.64
CA GLY A 338 -12.76 -35.61 -22.31
C GLY A 338 -12.01 -34.27 -22.16
N LEU A 339 -12.72 -33.15 -22.32
CA LEU A 339 -12.12 -31.82 -22.20
C LEU A 339 -11.67 -31.53 -20.77
N PHE A 340 -12.51 -31.88 -19.79
CA PHE A 340 -12.17 -31.71 -18.37
C PHE A 340 -10.93 -32.52 -17.99
N ARG A 341 -10.78 -33.75 -18.48
CA ARG A 341 -9.61 -34.59 -18.22
C ARG A 341 -8.34 -34.01 -18.85
N ASP A 342 -8.42 -33.51 -20.09
CA ASP A 342 -7.29 -32.86 -20.76
C ASP A 342 -6.80 -31.64 -19.95
N VAL A 343 -7.71 -30.76 -19.54
CA VAL A 343 -7.37 -29.57 -18.73
C VAL A 343 -6.83 -29.96 -17.36
N SER A 344 -7.46 -30.92 -16.68
CA SER A 344 -6.99 -31.42 -15.38
C SER A 344 -5.60 -32.03 -15.45
N SER A 345 -5.23 -32.68 -16.56
CA SER A 345 -3.91 -33.27 -16.76
C SER A 345 -2.80 -32.22 -16.97
N VAL A 346 -3.15 -31.05 -17.50
CA VAL A 346 -2.21 -29.93 -17.71
C VAL A 346 -1.97 -29.14 -16.42
N LEU A 347 -2.96 -29.15 -15.53
CA LEU A 347 -2.97 -28.37 -14.29
C LEU A 347 -2.52 -29.14 -13.04
N SER A 348 -2.47 -30.48 -13.13
CA SER A 348 -1.84 -31.37 -12.12
C SER A 348 -0.34 -31.45 -12.34
#